data_AF-A0A4P7JMV4-F1
#
_entry.id   AF-A0A4P7JMV4-F1
#
_cell.length_a   1.000
_cell.length_b   1.000
_cell.length_c   1.000
_cell.angle_alpha   90.00
_cell.angle_beta   90.00
_cell.angle_gamma   90.00
#
_symmetry.space_group_name_H-M   'P 1'
#
loop_
_entity.id
_entity.type
_entity.pdbx_description
1 polymer ?
#
loop_
_entity_poly.entity_id
_entity_poly.type
_entity_poly.pdbx_seq_one_letter_code
_entity_poly.pdbx_strand_id
1 'polypeptide(L)'
;MKRIIGIFIAILLLGYGLVRIGVGASLLAQALDVVNFPDLADGVAEVKVFIDARVNDQILPFSLNGYFSYIFAMGVLLSTGAAGAIARKKWGYDTLGVYLAMHAALFINFQEINPKLIGLLLQIVMLFLLYYLIPPISENQKKPHNKSL
;
A
#
# COMPACT_ATOMS: atom_id res chain seq x y z
N MET A 1 5.30 8.13 24.86
CA MET A 1 5.60 6.77 24.38
C MET A 1 4.63 6.28 23.29
N LYS A 2 3.32 6.18 23.55
CA LYS A 2 2.30 5.73 22.56
C LYS A 2 2.40 6.43 21.19
N ARG A 3 2.49 7.77 21.20
CA ARG A 3 2.65 8.58 19.97
C ARG A 3 3.96 8.31 19.23
N ILE A 4 5.06 8.04 19.93
CA ILE A 4 6.35 7.75 19.29
C ILE A 4 6.27 6.40 18.57
N ILE A 5 5.68 5.40 19.21
CA ILE A 5 5.46 4.07 18.63
C ILE A 5 4.56 4.16 17.39
N GLY A 6 3.47 4.92 17.46
CA GLY A 6 2.59 5.11 16.30
C GLY A 6 3.28 5.83 15.14
N ILE A 7 4.12 6.84 15.41
CA ILE A 7 4.90 7.52 14.36
C ILE A 7 5.88 6.54 13.73
N PHE A 8 6.55 5.71 14.54
CA PHE A 8 7.46 4.68 14.04
C PHE A 8 6.74 3.69 13.11
N ILE A 9 5.55 3.19 13.51
CA ILE A 9 4.71 2.34 12.65
C ILE A 9 4.38 3.06 11.33
N ALA A 10 3.98 4.32 11.39
CA ALA A 10 3.65 5.08 10.20
C ALA A 10 4.86 5.30 9.27
N ILE A 11 6.07 5.50 9.83
CA ILE A 11 7.31 5.60 9.06
C ILE A 11 7.64 4.26 8.37
N LEU A 12 7.45 3.13 9.06
CA LEU A 12 7.64 1.81 8.46
C LEU A 12 6.68 1.58 7.29
N LEU A 13 5.39 1.93 7.47
CA LEU A 13 4.39 1.85 6.40
C LEU A 13 4.75 2.78 5.23
N LEU A 14 5.19 4.02 5.52
CA LEU A 14 5.64 4.97 4.51
C LEU A 14 6.81 4.42 3.70
N GLY A 15 7.85 3.91 4.37
CA GLY A 15 9.01 3.31 3.73
C GLY A 15 8.64 2.12 2.84
N TYR A 16 7.76 1.25 3.34
CA TYR A 16 7.25 0.13 2.55
C TYR A 16 6.45 0.58 1.32
N GLY A 17 5.65 1.65 1.44
CA GLY A 17 4.95 2.27 0.31
C GLY A 17 5.92 2.84 -0.73
N LEU A 18 6.98 3.53 -0.31
CA LEU A 18 8.00 4.08 -1.21
C LEU A 18 8.75 2.99 -1.96
N VAL A 19 9.06 1.86 -1.31
CA VAL A 19 9.65 0.69 -1.98
C VAL A 19 8.70 0.15 -3.05
N ARG A 20 7.39 0.04 -2.76
CA ARG A 20 6.40 -0.40 -3.75
C ARG A 20 6.26 0.56 -4.93
N ILE A 21 6.33 1.86 -4.68
CA ILE A 21 6.35 2.88 -5.73
C ILE A 21 7.57 2.68 -6.62
N GLY A 22 8.77 2.57 -6.03
CA GLY A 22 10.01 2.39 -6.76
C GLY A 22 10.01 1.11 -7.59
N VAL A 23 9.71 -0.03 -6.98
CA VAL A 23 9.67 -1.33 -7.68
C VAL A 23 8.59 -1.34 -8.75
N GLY A 24 7.37 -0.89 -8.44
CA GLY A 24 6.26 -0.83 -9.38
C GLY A 24 6.56 0.08 -10.57
N ALA A 25 7.13 1.26 -10.34
CA ALA A 25 7.50 2.20 -11.40
C ALA A 25 8.65 1.67 -12.28
N SER A 26 9.70 1.14 -11.66
CA SER A 26 10.87 0.62 -12.40
C SER A 26 10.50 -0.59 -13.26
N LEU A 27 9.76 -1.55 -12.72
CA LEU A 27 9.31 -2.72 -13.48
C LEU A 27 8.30 -2.34 -14.57
N LEU A 28 7.42 -1.37 -14.31
CA LEU A 28 6.51 -0.85 -15.33
C LEU A 28 7.26 -0.13 -16.45
N ALA A 29 8.27 0.69 -16.13
CA ALA A 29 9.09 1.37 -17.12
C ALA A 29 9.86 0.38 -17.99
N GLN A 30 10.40 -0.69 -17.39
CA GLN A 30 11.03 -1.79 -18.12
C GLN A 30 10.03 -2.53 -19.03
N ALA A 31 8.83 -2.85 -18.51
CA ALA A 31 7.81 -3.57 -19.27
C ALA A 31 7.18 -2.75 -20.41
N LEU A 32 7.33 -1.43 -20.37
CA LEU A 32 6.92 -0.49 -21.44
C LEU A 32 8.08 -0.12 -22.39
N ASP A 33 9.23 -0.79 -22.27
CA ASP A 33 10.45 -0.50 -23.03
C ASP A 33 10.94 0.96 -22.92
N VAL A 34 10.56 1.66 -21.83
CA VAL A 34 11.00 3.04 -21.54
C VAL A 34 12.45 3.04 -21.05
N VAL A 35 12.83 2.00 -20.32
CA VAL A 35 14.20 1.75 -19.85
C VAL A 35 14.59 0.33 -20.20
N ASN A 36 15.91 0.06 -20.23
CA ASN A 36 16.42 -1.27 -20.52
C ASN A 36 17.58 -1.63 -19.60
N PHE A 37 17.25 -2.28 -18.48
CA PHE A 37 18.19 -2.80 -17.49
C PHE A 37 18.01 -4.31 -17.35
N PRO A 38 19.09 -5.12 -17.49
CA PRO A 38 19.02 -6.58 -17.39
C PRO A 38 18.37 -7.08 -16.10
N ASP A 39 18.75 -6.50 -14.95
CA ASP A 39 18.22 -6.90 -13.64
C ASP A 39 16.70 -6.66 -13.53
N LEU A 40 16.19 -5.60 -14.16
CA LEU A 40 14.74 -5.33 -14.19
C LEU A 40 14.03 -6.28 -15.17
N ALA A 41 14.67 -6.63 -16.29
CA ALA A 41 14.11 -7.57 -17.26
C ALA A 41 13.88 -8.96 -16.64
N ASP A 42 14.82 -9.43 -15.82
CA ASP A 42 14.68 -10.68 -15.06
C ASP A 42 13.49 -10.60 -14.09
N GLY A 43 13.36 -9.48 -13.36
CA GLY A 43 12.21 -9.25 -12.47
C GLY A 43 10.87 -9.19 -13.20
N VAL A 44 10.84 -8.58 -14.39
CA VAL A 44 9.66 -8.55 -15.27
C VAL A 44 9.31 -9.96 -15.74
N ALA A 45 10.30 -10.76 -16.14
CA ALA A 45 10.11 -12.14 -16.59
C ALA A 45 9.59 -13.05 -15.48
N GLU A 46 10.11 -12.93 -14.26
CA GLU A 46 9.64 -13.70 -13.10
C GLU A 46 8.15 -13.43 -12.82
N VAL A 47 7.75 -12.15 -12.83
CA VAL A 47 6.34 -11.77 -12.61
C VAL A 47 5.46 -12.24 -13.76
N LYS A 48 5.95 -12.21 -15.00
CA LYS A 48 5.23 -12.76 -16.15
C LYS A 48 4.96 -14.26 -15.97
N VAL A 49 5.97 -15.04 -15.58
CA VAL A 49 5.81 -16.48 -15.29
C VAL A 49 4.79 -16.70 -14.17
N PHE A 50 4.84 -15.88 -13.11
CA PHE A 50 3.86 -15.96 -12.00
C PHE A 50 2.42 -15.74 -12.48
N ILE A 51 2.18 -14.72 -13.30
CA ILE A 51 0.85 -14.37 -13.85
C ILE A 51 0.38 -15.47 -14.81
N ASP A 52 1.22 -15.88 -15.75
CA ASP A 52 0.88 -16.87 -16.77
C ASP A 52 0.54 -18.24 -16.14
N ALA A 53 1.29 -18.64 -15.10
CA ALA A 53 1.04 -19.87 -14.36
C ALA A 53 -0.35 -19.91 -13.68
N ARG A 54 -0.99 -18.76 -13.50
CA ARG A 54 -2.28 -18.60 -12.81
C ARG A 54 -3.38 -18.09 -13.73
N VAL A 55 -3.18 -18.14 -15.04
CA VAL A 55 -4.14 -17.56 -16.00
C VAL A 55 -5.56 -18.12 -15.85
N ASN A 56 -5.69 -19.40 -15.45
CA ASN A 56 -6.97 -20.07 -15.24
C ASN A 56 -7.53 -19.93 -13.82
N ASP A 57 -6.70 -19.53 -12.86
CA ASP A 57 -7.09 -19.38 -11.45
C ASP A 57 -7.48 -17.94 -11.12
N GLN A 58 -7.11 -16.98 -11.98
CA GLN A 58 -7.43 -15.57 -11.80
C GLN A 58 -8.94 -15.31 -11.91
N ILE A 59 -9.50 -14.65 -10.89
CA ILE A 59 -10.91 -14.20 -10.93
C ILE A 59 -11.07 -13.08 -11.98
N LEU A 60 -10.13 -12.13 -11.99
CA LEU A 60 -9.99 -11.08 -12.98
C LEU A 60 -8.61 -11.18 -13.64
N PRO A 61 -8.55 -11.22 -14.98
CA PRO A 61 -7.28 -11.35 -15.69
C PRO A 61 -6.44 -10.08 -15.52
N PHE A 62 -5.20 -10.26 -15.08
CA PHE A 62 -4.21 -9.21 -14.98
C PHE A 62 -3.23 -9.29 -16.15
N SER A 63 -3.06 -8.17 -16.86
CA SER A 63 -1.88 -8.00 -17.71
C SER A 63 -0.65 -7.69 -16.85
N LEU A 64 0.54 -7.94 -17.40
CA LEU A 64 1.81 -7.63 -16.74
C LEU A 64 1.91 -6.15 -16.34
N ASN A 65 1.57 -5.25 -17.27
CA ASN A 65 1.56 -3.81 -17.03
C ASN A 65 0.48 -3.41 -16.01
N GLY A 66 -0.69 -4.08 -16.07
CA GLY A 66 -1.76 -3.89 -15.09
C GLY A 66 -1.30 -4.26 -13.68
N TYR A 67 -0.55 -5.36 -13.54
CA TYR A 67 -0.03 -5.81 -12.26
C TYR A 67 0.96 -4.81 -11.68
N PHE A 68 1.95 -4.35 -12.47
CA PHE A 68 2.90 -3.35 -11.99
C PHE A 68 2.26 -2.00 -11.66
N SER A 69 1.30 -1.56 -12.48
CA SER A 69 0.52 -0.35 -12.21
C SER A 69 -0.27 -0.47 -10.90
N TYR A 70 -0.80 -1.66 -10.62
CA TYR A 70 -1.51 -1.95 -9.37
C TYR A 70 -0.57 -1.94 -8.16
N ILE A 71 0.64 -2.51 -8.27
CA ILE A 71 1.68 -2.43 -7.23
C ILE A 71 2.06 -0.97 -6.96
N PHE A 72 2.28 -0.18 -8.01
CA PHE A 72 2.59 1.24 -7.92
C PHE A 72 1.46 2.01 -7.22
N ALA A 73 0.21 1.84 -7.66
CA ALA A 73 -0.96 2.50 -7.07
C ALA A 73 -1.14 2.15 -5.59
N MET A 74 -0.95 0.87 -5.23
CA MET A 74 -0.92 0.45 -3.83
C MET A 74 0.19 1.13 -3.04
N GLY A 75 1.39 1.28 -3.61
CA GLY A 75 2.49 2.01 -3.00
C GLY A 75 2.13 3.47 -2.72
N VAL A 76 1.53 4.16 -3.70
CA VAL A 76 1.03 5.53 -3.56
C VAL A 76 0.02 5.63 -2.42
N LEU A 77 -1.01 4.78 -2.42
CA LEU A 77 -2.03 4.79 -1.36
C LEU A 77 -1.43 4.54 0.02
N LEU A 78 -0.51 3.58 0.14
CA LEU A 78 0.15 3.30 1.41
C LEU A 78 0.97 4.50 1.90
N SER A 79 1.79 5.09 1.02
CA SER A 79 2.61 6.25 1.37
C SER A 79 1.76 7.47 1.73
N THR A 80 0.73 7.77 0.94
CA THR A 80 -0.20 8.87 1.18
C THR A 80 -1.01 8.65 2.46
N GLY A 81 -1.52 7.44 2.69
CA GLY A 81 -2.24 7.07 3.90
C GLY A 81 -1.38 7.17 5.15
N ALA A 82 -0.12 6.69 5.08
CA ALA A 82 0.84 6.81 6.17
C ALA A 82 1.18 8.28 6.50
N ALA A 83 1.39 9.11 5.47
CA ALA A 83 1.59 10.56 5.65
C ALA A 83 0.37 11.24 6.29
N GLY A 84 -0.84 10.88 5.86
CA GLY A 84 -2.08 11.34 6.45
C GLY A 84 -2.24 10.92 7.92
N ALA A 85 -1.82 9.70 8.27
CA ALA A 85 -1.82 9.19 9.64
C ALA A 85 -0.80 9.93 10.54
N ILE A 86 0.39 10.24 10.03
CA ILE A 86 1.39 11.09 10.73
C ILE A 86 0.78 12.48 11.01
N ALA A 87 0.08 13.05 10.02
CA ALA A 87 -0.65 14.31 10.16
C ALA A 87 -1.96 14.19 10.96
N ARG A 88 -2.29 13.00 11.47
CA ARG A 88 -3.50 12.66 12.24
C ARG A 88 -4.81 13.02 11.55
N LYS A 89 -4.84 12.94 10.22
CA LYS A 89 -6.02 13.22 9.41
C LYS A 89 -6.82 11.94 9.21
N LYS A 90 -8.16 12.05 9.32
CA LYS A 90 -9.08 10.92 9.10
C LYS A 90 -8.86 10.26 7.73
N TRP A 91 -8.73 11.09 6.68
CA TRP A 91 -8.48 10.59 5.32
C TRP A 91 -7.23 9.71 5.21
N GLY A 92 -6.22 9.87 6.08
CA GLY A 92 -5.04 9.01 6.08
C GLY A 92 -5.40 7.56 6.43
N TYR A 93 -6.24 7.36 7.43
CA TYR A 93 -6.74 6.04 7.82
C TYR A 93 -7.69 5.45 6.78
N ASP A 94 -8.58 6.27 6.22
CA ASP A 94 -9.47 5.85 5.13
C ASP A 94 -8.64 5.35 3.93
N THR A 95 -7.58 6.09 3.56
CA THR A 95 -6.65 5.71 2.49
C THR A 95 -5.89 4.41 2.79
N LEU A 96 -5.43 4.22 4.03
CA LEU A 96 -4.80 2.97 4.47
C LEU A 96 -5.79 1.79 4.43
N GLY A 97 -7.06 2.03 4.72
CA GLY A 97 -8.13 1.04 4.56
C GLY A 97 -8.32 0.62 3.10
N VAL A 98 -8.37 1.58 2.17
CA VAL A 98 -8.42 1.29 0.72
C VAL A 98 -7.19 0.50 0.27
N TYR A 99 -6.00 0.88 0.73
CA TYR A 99 -4.77 0.13 0.47
C TYR A 99 -4.89 -1.34 0.92
N LEU A 100 -5.37 -1.59 2.14
CA LEU A 100 -5.54 -2.96 2.65
C LEU A 100 -6.56 -3.75 1.83
N ALA A 101 -7.67 -3.12 1.44
CA ALA A 101 -8.67 -3.75 0.58
C ALA A 101 -8.07 -4.15 -0.78
N MET A 102 -7.27 -3.27 -1.39
CA MET A 102 -6.55 -3.59 -2.62
C MET A 102 -5.55 -4.73 -2.42
N HIS A 103 -4.78 -4.69 -1.34
CA HIS A 103 -3.81 -5.72 -1.07
C HIS A 103 -4.47 -7.08 -0.85
N ALA A 104 -5.59 -7.14 -0.12
CA ALA A 104 -6.40 -8.33 0.06
C ALA A 104 -7.03 -8.82 -1.26
N ALA A 105 -7.53 -7.89 -2.09
CA ALA A 105 -8.11 -8.20 -3.39
C ALA A 105 -7.11 -8.90 -4.31
N LEU A 106 -5.82 -8.55 -4.24
CA LEU A 106 -4.78 -9.23 -5.01
C LEU A 106 -4.66 -10.71 -4.64
N PHE A 107 -4.65 -11.04 -3.33
CA PHE A 107 -4.62 -12.44 -2.88
C PHE A 107 -5.86 -13.23 -3.29
N ILE A 108 -7.03 -12.61 -3.16
CA ILE A 108 -8.30 -13.21 -3.60
C ILE A 108 -8.27 -13.45 -5.10
N ASN A 109 -7.79 -12.48 -5.88
CA ASN A 109 -7.73 -12.57 -7.34
C ASN A 109 -6.86 -13.73 -7.82
N PHE A 110 -5.67 -13.90 -7.25
CA PHE A 110 -4.74 -14.98 -7.60
C PHE A 110 -5.00 -16.28 -6.81
N GLN A 111 -6.07 -16.35 -6.01
CA GLN A 111 -6.44 -17.47 -5.14
C GLN A 111 -5.26 -17.97 -4.27
N GLU A 112 -4.42 -17.05 -3.80
CA GLU A 112 -3.10 -17.41 -3.30
C GLU A 112 -3.09 -17.55 -1.77
N ILE A 113 -2.90 -18.78 -1.28
CA ILE A 113 -2.55 -19.06 0.12
C ILE A 113 -1.03 -19.19 0.24
N ASN A 114 -0.35 -18.05 0.34
CA ASN A 114 1.12 -17.95 0.42
C ASN A 114 1.54 -17.31 1.76
N PRO A 115 2.73 -17.61 2.30
CA PRO A 115 3.36 -16.83 3.38
C PRO A 115 3.21 -15.30 3.27
N LYS A 116 3.06 -14.73 2.06
CA LYS A 116 2.74 -13.31 1.83
C LYS A 116 1.44 -12.84 2.52
N LEU A 117 0.48 -13.74 2.82
CA LEU A 117 -0.70 -13.46 3.66
C LEU A 117 -0.33 -13.02 5.08
N ILE A 118 0.80 -13.49 5.60
CA ILE A 118 1.33 -13.05 6.91
C ILE A 118 1.66 -11.55 6.84
N GLY A 119 2.20 -11.09 5.70
CA GLY A 119 2.44 -9.67 5.44
C GLY A 119 1.14 -8.84 5.46
N LEU A 120 0.07 -9.33 4.83
CA LEU A 120 -1.24 -8.67 4.88
C LEU A 120 -1.79 -8.63 6.31
N LEU A 121 -1.73 -9.74 7.04
CA LEU A 121 -2.17 -9.82 8.43
C LEU A 121 -1.40 -8.82 9.31
N LEU A 122 -0.07 -8.76 9.15
CA LEU A 122 0.78 -7.81 9.87
C LEU A 122 0.36 -6.37 9.59
N GLN A 123 0.05 -6.02 8.34
CA GLN A 123 -0.40 -4.67 8.00
C GLN A 123 -1.77 -4.33 8.58
N ILE A 124 -2.69 -5.29 8.63
CA ILE A 124 -3.98 -5.13 9.32
C ILE A 124 -3.73 -4.81 10.79
N VAL A 125 -2.90 -5.60 11.47
CA VAL A 125 -2.55 -5.38 12.89
C VAL A 125 -1.88 -4.02 13.08
N MET A 126 -0.93 -3.66 12.21
CA MET A 126 -0.24 -2.36 12.25
C MET A 126 -1.23 -1.20 12.08
N LEU A 127 -2.23 -1.31 11.21
CA LEU A 127 -3.25 -0.27 11.04
C LEU A 127 -4.11 -0.10 12.29
N PHE A 128 -4.58 -1.20 12.88
CA PHE A 128 -5.35 -1.15 14.14
C PHE A 128 -4.53 -0.54 15.28
N LEU A 129 -3.27 -0.95 15.42
CA LEU A 129 -2.34 -0.36 16.39
C LEU A 129 -2.13 1.13 16.12
N LEU A 130 -1.95 1.52 14.85
CA LEU A 130 -1.75 2.92 14.48
C LEU A 130 -2.97 3.78 14.84
N TYR A 131 -4.18 3.28 14.56
CA TYR A 131 -5.44 3.94 14.91
C TYR A 131 -5.61 4.08 16.43
N TYR A 132 -5.27 3.02 17.19
CA TYR A 132 -5.32 3.04 18.64
C TYR A 132 -4.28 3.99 19.27
N LEU A 133 -3.05 4.01 18.75
CA LEU A 133 -1.94 4.77 19.32
C LEU A 133 -1.99 6.26 18.95
N ILE A 134 -2.48 6.58 17.76
CA ILE A 134 -2.59 7.95 17.24
C ILE A 134 -3.95 8.10 16.57
N PRO A 135 -5.05 8.26 17.33
CA PRO A 135 -6.36 8.42 16.70
C PRO A 135 -6.43 9.73 15.88
N PRO A 136 -7.24 9.76 14.81
CA PRO A 136 -7.47 10.97 14.04
C PRO A 136 -8.03 12.08 14.91
N ILE A 137 -7.63 13.33 14.65
CA ILE A 137 -8.18 14.48 15.37
C ILE A 137 -9.60 14.73 14.84
N SER A 138 -10.59 14.67 15.73
CA SER A 138 -11.98 15.00 15.41
C SER A 138 -12.09 16.42 14.85
N GLU A 139 -12.81 16.59 13.73
CA GLU A 139 -13.05 17.91 13.12
C GLU A 139 -13.78 18.88 14.06
N ASN A 140 -14.50 18.37 15.06
CA ASN A 140 -15.16 19.21 16.07
C ASN A 140 -14.18 19.93 17.02
N GLN A 141 -12.91 19.53 17.08
CA GLN A 141 -11.88 20.23 17.86
C GLN A 141 -11.13 21.33 17.06
N LYS A 142 -11.49 21.56 15.79
CA LYS A 142 -10.88 22.62 14.96
C LYS A 142 -11.56 23.98 15.08
N LYS A 143 -12.74 24.11 15.68
CA LYS A 143 -13.33 25.44 15.88
C LYS A 143 -12.54 26.18 16.96
N PRO A 144 -11.88 27.31 16.64
CA PRO A 144 -11.37 28.17 17.70
C PRO A 144 -12.57 28.61 18.54
N HIS A 145 -12.35 28.60 19.85
CA HIS A 145 -13.24 29.16 20.84
C HIS A 145 -13.36 30.67 20.58
N ASN A 146 -14.15 31.09 19.58
CA ASN A 146 -14.51 32.50 19.44
C ASN A 146 -15.64 32.77 20.44
N LYS A 147 -15.25 32.90 21.70
CA LYS A 147 -16.03 33.60 22.72
C LYS A 147 -15.55 35.04 22.76
N SER A 148 -16.25 35.92 22.06
CA SER A 148 -16.40 37.35 22.32
C SER A 148 -17.30 37.89 21.19
N LEU A 149 -18.34 38.68 21.42
CA LEU A 149 -18.90 39.38 22.58
C LEU A 149 -20.41 39.45 22.35
#